data_AF-A0A1V4SW73-F1
#
_entry.id   AF-A0A1V4SW73-F1
#
_cell.length_a   1.000
_cell.length_b   1.000
_cell.length_c   1.000
_cell.angle_alpha   90.00
_cell.angle_beta   90.00
_cell.angle_gamma   90.00
#
_symmetry.space_group_name_H-M   'P 1'
#
loop_
_entity.id
_entity.type
_entity.pdbx_description
1 polymer ?
#
loop_
_entity_poly.entity_id
_entity_poly.type
_entity_poly.pdbx_seq_one_letter_code
_entity_poly.pdbx_strand_id
1 'polypeptide(L)'
;MDKQLVEEIKLRLETNRYELQQLDKKYLKAFAPEGYKSGTSYNDYDTIHGSRQEYRIEEFALKRERLIKAIKYDEKALFKRLNEIDLNKYLESLDTKECIDYLRNVEGFTYQRISEQLGISVRYIQRVCKKLKKS
;
A
#
# COMPACT_ATOMS: atom_id res chain seq x y z
N MET A 1 16.61 -11.30 4.09
CA MET A 1 15.77 -10.13 3.72
C MET A 1 16.65 -9.08 3.07
N ASP A 2 16.44 -8.80 1.79
CA ASP A 2 17.18 -7.78 1.06
C ASP A 2 16.74 -6.39 1.52
N LYS A 3 17.36 -5.90 2.60
CA LYS A 3 17.11 -4.58 3.19
C LYS A 3 17.18 -3.45 2.13
N GLN A 4 18.04 -3.61 1.13
CA GLN A 4 18.20 -2.66 0.02
C GLN A 4 16.92 -2.53 -0.82
N LEU A 5 16.24 -3.64 -1.10
CA LEU A 5 15.04 -3.64 -1.95
C LEU A 5 13.80 -3.08 -1.23
N VAL A 6 13.70 -3.31 0.09
CA VAL A 6 12.65 -2.69 0.92
C VAL A 6 12.82 -1.17 0.93
N GLU A 7 14.05 -0.68 1.05
CA GLU A 7 14.35 0.75 1.07
C GLU A 7 14.10 1.40 -0.30
N GLU A 8 14.41 0.70 -1.38
CA GLU A 8 14.09 1.15 -2.74
C GLU A 8 12.58 1.30 -2.97
N ILE A 9 11.77 0.35 -2.50
CA ILE A 9 10.30 0.42 -2.62
C ILE A 9 9.74 1.59 -1.79
N LYS A 10 10.27 1.84 -0.59
CA LYS A 10 9.88 3.00 0.23
C LYS A 10 10.21 4.32 -0.46
N LEU A 11 11.42 4.45 -1.00
CA LEU A 11 11.85 5.64 -1.72
C LEU A 11 10.94 5.91 -2.95
N ARG A 12 10.58 4.85 -3.68
CA ARG A 12 9.64 4.94 -4.81
C ARG A 12 8.25 5.38 -4.37
N LEU A 13 7.76 4.88 -3.23
CA LEU A 13 6.48 5.31 -2.65
C LEU A 13 6.47 6.79 -2.27
N GLU A 14 7.52 7.26 -1.60
CA GLU A 14 7.66 8.67 -1.23
C GLU A 14 7.67 9.58 -2.46
N THR A 15 8.46 9.20 -3.46
CA THR A 15 8.55 9.92 -4.74
C THR A 15 7.20 9.97 -5.45
N ASN A 16 6.51 8.84 -5.60
CA ASN A 16 5.20 8.79 -6.25
C ASN A 16 4.12 9.59 -5.50
N ARG A 17 4.14 9.56 -4.15
CA ARG A 17 3.24 10.36 -3.32
C ARG A 17 3.49 11.86 -3.48
N TYR A 18 4.76 12.26 -3.51
CA TYR A 18 5.15 13.65 -3.76
C TYR A 18 4.69 14.11 -5.14
N GLU A 19 4.93 13.32 -6.19
CA GLU A 19 4.48 13.63 -7.54
C GLU A 19 2.97 13.77 -7.64
N LEU A 20 2.20 12.89 -6.98
CA LEU A 20 0.74 12.96 -6.93
C LEU A 20 0.27 14.27 -6.28
N GLN A 21 0.87 14.66 -5.14
CA GLN A 21 0.55 15.92 -4.48
C GLN A 21 0.86 17.13 -5.36
N GLN A 22 1.98 17.12 -6.08
CA GLN A 22 2.34 18.22 -6.98
C GLN A 22 1.40 18.28 -8.18
N LEU A 23 0.96 17.12 -8.70
CA LEU A 23 -0.01 17.03 -9.78
C LEU A 23 -1.36 17.62 -9.36
N ASP A 24 -1.86 17.23 -8.18
CA ASP A 24 -3.11 17.75 -7.63
C ASP A 24 -3.00 19.26 -7.32
N LYS A 25 -1.88 19.73 -6.77
CA LYS A 25 -1.63 21.18 -6.54
C LYS A 25 -1.63 21.98 -7.84
N LYS A 26 -1.01 21.47 -8.90
CA LYS A 26 -0.99 22.14 -10.22
C LYS A 26 -2.40 22.23 -10.80
N TYR A 27 -3.16 21.13 -10.72
CA TYR A 27 -4.56 21.11 -11.16
C TYR A 27 -5.41 22.12 -10.38
N LEU A 28 -5.36 22.07 -9.05
CA LEU A 28 -6.10 23.01 -8.20
C LEU A 28 -5.72 24.46 -8.49
N LYS A 29 -4.43 24.79 -8.65
CA LYS A 29 -4.02 26.16 -9.03
C LYS A 29 -4.56 26.58 -10.39
N ALA A 30 -4.65 25.67 -11.35
CA ALA A 30 -5.16 25.99 -12.68
C ALA A 30 -6.66 26.28 -12.67
N PHE A 31 -7.43 25.44 -11.96
CA PHE A 31 -8.89 25.44 -11.96
C PHE A 31 -9.54 26.13 -10.75
N ALA A 32 -8.75 26.66 -9.81
CA ALA A 32 -9.29 27.43 -8.69
C ALA A 32 -9.93 28.75 -9.16
N PRO A 33 -11.00 29.23 -8.48
CA PRO A 33 -11.59 30.54 -8.71
C PRO A 33 -10.55 31.65 -8.63
N GLU A 34 -10.70 32.73 -9.43
CA GLU A 34 -9.71 33.80 -9.58
C GLU A 34 -9.22 34.39 -8.25
N GLY A 35 -10.07 34.44 -7.21
CA GLY A 35 -9.71 34.95 -5.88
C GLY A 35 -8.77 34.07 -5.03
N TYR A 36 -8.44 32.85 -5.47
CA TYR A 36 -7.57 31.93 -4.72
C TYR A 36 -6.11 31.94 -5.19
N LYS A 37 -5.79 32.68 -6.28
CA LYS A 37 -4.48 32.59 -6.94
C LYS A 37 -3.39 33.43 -6.27
N SER A 38 -3.72 34.43 -5.46
CA SER A 38 -2.84 35.13 -4.51
C SER A 38 -3.57 36.35 -3.97
N GLY A 39 -3.29 36.75 -2.72
CA GLY A 39 -3.65 38.08 -2.26
C GLY A 39 -2.96 39.11 -3.15
N THR A 40 -3.72 39.79 -3.99
CA THR A 40 -3.22 40.85 -4.85
C THR A 40 -3.36 42.17 -4.10
N SER A 41 -2.23 42.80 -3.75
CA SER A 41 -2.23 44.25 -3.52
C SER A 41 -2.56 44.93 -4.84
N TYR A 42 -3.42 45.95 -4.78
CA TYR A 42 -4.02 46.72 -5.87
C TYR A 42 -3.04 47.48 -6.79
N ASN A 43 -1.97 46.85 -7.32
CA ASN A 43 -0.93 47.62 -8.01
C ASN A 43 -0.31 47.06 -9.29
N ASP A 44 -0.82 46.00 -9.92
CA ASP A 44 -0.29 45.56 -11.22
C ASP A 44 -1.43 45.12 -12.16
N TYR A 45 -2.09 46.11 -12.77
CA TYR A 45 -3.17 45.88 -13.75
C TYR A 45 -2.67 45.67 -15.20
N ASP A 46 -1.35 45.78 -15.46
CA ASP A 46 -0.79 45.82 -16.82
C ASP A 46 0.10 44.63 -17.23
N THR A 47 0.14 43.53 -16.47
CA THR A 47 0.92 42.32 -16.85
C THR A 47 0.09 41.03 -16.85
N ILE A 48 -1.05 41.02 -17.55
CA ILE A 48 -1.73 39.76 -17.88
C ILE A 48 -1.31 39.28 -19.28
N HIS A 49 -0.02 39.08 -19.47
CA HIS A 49 0.51 38.26 -20.56
C HIS A 49 0.75 36.84 -20.04
N GLY A 50 -0.33 36.12 -19.80
CA GLY A 50 -0.29 34.71 -19.44
C GLY A 50 -1.22 33.93 -20.35
N SER A 51 -0.66 33.29 -21.38
CA SER A 51 -1.36 32.31 -22.21
C SER A 51 -2.23 31.42 -21.33
N ARG A 52 -3.55 31.34 -21.59
CA ARG A 52 -4.42 30.35 -20.94
C ARG A 52 -3.80 28.98 -21.19
N GLN A 53 -3.18 28.41 -20.15
CA GLN A 53 -2.61 27.08 -20.24
C GLN A 53 -3.80 26.12 -20.34
N GLU A 54 -4.07 25.61 -21.54
CA GLU A 54 -5.08 24.58 -21.76
C GLU A 54 -4.62 23.31 -21.03
N TYR A 55 -5.10 23.13 -19.81
CA TYR A 55 -4.87 21.90 -19.08
C TYR A 55 -5.72 20.80 -19.70
N ARG A 56 -5.05 19.87 -20.39
CA ARG A 56 -5.66 18.64 -20.91
C ARG A 56 -6.10 17.77 -19.74
N ILE A 57 -7.37 17.89 -19.37
CA ILE A 57 -7.98 17.19 -18.21
C ILE A 57 -7.79 15.68 -18.32
N GLU A 58 -7.85 15.13 -19.54
CA GLU A 58 -7.64 13.71 -19.81
C GLU A 58 -6.22 13.24 -19.46
N GLU A 59 -5.20 14.02 -19.83
CA GLU A 59 -3.80 13.71 -19.50
C GLU A 59 -3.56 13.76 -17.98
N PHE A 60 -4.18 14.72 -17.29
CA PHE A 60 -4.16 14.80 -15.82
C PHE A 60 -4.80 13.55 -15.19
N ALA A 61 -6.00 13.18 -15.61
CA ALA A 61 -6.74 12.04 -15.07
C ALA A 61 -5.95 10.74 -15.25
N LEU A 62 -5.38 10.53 -16.44
CA LEU A 62 -4.63 9.34 -16.79
C LEU A 62 -3.29 9.26 -16.03
N LYS A 63 -2.59 10.38 -15.86
CA LYS A 63 -1.36 10.44 -15.06
C LYS A 63 -1.63 10.21 -13.57
N ARG A 64 -2.72 10.78 -13.05
CA ARG A 64 -3.16 10.60 -11.66
C ARG A 64 -3.51 9.15 -11.37
N GLU A 65 -4.27 8.51 -12.26
CA GLU A 65 -4.65 7.10 -12.11
C GLU A 65 -3.41 6.18 -12.12
N ARG A 66 -2.44 6.44 -13.01
CA ARG A 66 -1.17 5.69 -13.04
C ARG A 66 -0.40 5.79 -11.73
N LEU A 67 -0.25 6.99 -11.17
CA LEU A 67 0.43 7.21 -9.89
C LEU A 67 -0.27 6.48 -8.74
N ILE A 68 -1.61 6.56 -8.68
CA ILE A 68 -2.39 5.85 -7.66
C ILE A 68 -2.21 4.33 -7.79
N LYS A 69 -2.25 3.79 -9.01
CA LYS A 69 -1.99 2.36 -9.25
C LYS A 69 -0.59 1.97 -8.81
N ALA A 70 0.43 2.75 -9.17
CA ALA A 70 1.82 2.48 -8.78
C ALA A 70 1.99 2.44 -7.25
N ILE A 71 1.45 3.45 -6.55
CA ILE A 71 1.45 3.49 -5.07
C ILE A 71 0.78 2.24 -4.49
N LYS A 72 -0.40 1.87 -5.00
CA LYS A 72 -1.15 0.70 -4.52
C LYS A 72 -0.36 -0.61 -4.70
N TYR A 73 0.33 -0.78 -5.82
CA TYR A 73 1.13 -1.98 -6.06
C TYR A 73 2.39 -2.01 -5.19
N ASP A 74 3.06 -0.88 -5.01
CA ASP A 74 4.23 -0.77 -4.16
C ASP A 74 3.89 -0.95 -2.67
N GLU A 75 2.75 -0.44 -2.20
CA GLU A 75 2.24 -0.69 -0.85
C GLU A 75 1.94 -2.17 -0.63
N LYS A 76 1.34 -2.85 -1.62
CA LYS A 76 1.12 -4.31 -1.54
C LYS A 76 2.43 -5.10 -1.53
N ALA A 77 3.41 -4.69 -2.34
CA ALA A 77 4.71 -5.32 -2.39
C ALA A 77 5.48 -5.12 -1.08
N LEU A 78 5.44 -3.91 -0.53
CA LEU A 78 6.03 -3.57 0.75
C LEU A 78 5.33 -4.32 1.89
N PHE A 79 4.00 -4.34 1.91
CA PHE A 79 3.22 -5.10 2.89
C PHE A 79 3.55 -6.59 2.81
N LYS A 80 3.61 -7.18 1.62
CA LYS A 80 4.02 -8.58 1.45
C LYS A 80 5.44 -8.83 1.94
N ARG A 81 6.38 -7.91 1.72
CA ARG A 81 7.80 -8.07 2.13
C ARG A 81 8.07 -7.73 3.60
N LEU A 82 7.29 -6.83 4.19
CA LEU A 82 7.32 -6.55 5.63
C LEU A 82 6.57 -7.64 6.41
N ASN A 83 5.51 -8.21 5.81
CA ASN A 83 4.74 -9.34 6.32
C ASN A 83 5.22 -10.70 5.84
N GLU A 84 6.30 -10.75 5.04
CA GLU A 84 7.36 -11.73 5.23
C GLU A 84 8.04 -11.44 6.59
N ILE A 85 7.21 -11.32 7.64
CA ILE A 85 7.59 -11.69 8.99
C ILE A 85 8.16 -13.08 8.80
N ASP A 86 9.36 -13.27 9.30
CA ASP A 86 9.97 -14.58 9.41
C ASP A 86 8.89 -15.50 10.02
N LEU A 87 8.21 -16.28 9.17
CA LEU A 87 6.98 -16.98 9.53
C LEU A 87 7.25 -17.82 10.78
N ASN A 88 8.49 -18.30 10.90
CA ASN A 88 9.03 -18.96 12.07
C ASN A 88 9.00 -18.08 13.32
N LYS A 89 9.47 -16.82 13.29
CA LYS A 89 9.40 -15.89 14.43
C LYS A 89 7.98 -15.52 14.84
N TYR A 90 7.07 -15.41 13.87
CA TYR A 90 5.66 -15.18 14.17
C TYR A 90 5.02 -16.41 14.83
N LEU A 91 5.28 -17.60 14.29
CA LEU A 91 4.84 -18.87 14.86
C LEU A 91 5.48 -19.14 16.23
N GLU A 92 6.70 -18.66 16.49
CA GLU A 92 7.35 -18.72 17.81
C GLU A 92 6.62 -17.86 18.86
N SER A 93 5.97 -16.77 18.44
CA SER A 93 5.22 -15.89 19.34
C SER A 93 3.80 -16.38 19.66
N LEU A 94 3.32 -17.39 18.92
CA LEU A 94 1.97 -17.90 19.00
C LEU A 94 1.91 -19.25 19.72
N ASP A 95 0.80 -19.52 20.41
CA ASP A 95 0.54 -20.83 20.97
C ASP A 95 0.28 -21.86 19.86
N THR A 96 0.53 -23.15 20.13
CA THR A 96 0.43 -24.21 19.13
C THR A 96 -0.93 -24.29 18.43
N LYS A 97 -2.02 -23.90 19.11
CA LYS A 97 -3.36 -23.86 18.53
C LYS A 97 -3.55 -22.68 17.59
N GLU A 98 -3.01 -21.52 17.95
CA GLU A 98 -3.08 -20.28 17.16
C GLU A 98 -2.22 -20.42 15.90
N CYS A 99 -1.04 -21.06 16.01
CA CYS A 99 -0.24 -21.46 14.86
C CYS A 99 -1.03 -22.32 13.87
N ILE A 100 -1.72 -23.35 14.37
CA ILE A 100 -2.55 -24.23 13.54
C ILE A 100 -3.68 -23.46 12.87
N ASP A 101 -4.33 -22.54 13.60
CA ASP A 101 -5.44 -21.75 13.07
C ASP A 101 -4.97 -20.75 12.01
N TYR A 102 -3.89 -20.03 12.28
CA TYR A 102 -3.25 -19.09 11.35
C TYR A 102 -2.83 -19.79 10.06
N LEU A 103 -2.08 -20.90 10.16
CA LEU A 103 -1.62 -21.65 8.99
C LEU A 103 -2.78 -22.23 8.17
N ARG A 104 -3.92 -22.54 8.82
CA ARG A 104 -5.07 -23.12 8.13
C ARG A 104 -5.98 -22.08 7.49
N ASN A 105 -6.30 -21.01 8.21
CA ASN A 105 -7.33 -20.04 7.81
C ASN A 105 -6.73 -18.82 7.10
N VAL A 106 -5.51 -18.42 7.45
CA VAL A 106 -4.84 -17.24 6.85
C VAL A 106 -3.95 -17.67 5.68
N GLU A 107 -3.03 -18.61 5.90
CA GLU A 107 -2.10 -19.08 4.86
C GLU A 107 -2.72 -20.14 3.93
N GLY A 108 -3.82 -20.78 4.35
CA GLY A 108 -4.54 -21.76 3.54
C GLY A 108 -3.83 -23.11 3.37
N PHE A 109 -2.91 -23.47 4.27
CA PHE A 109 -2.13 -24.71 4.16
C PHE A 109 -2.96 -25.98 4.40
N THR A 110 -2.52 -27.09 3.80
CA THR A 110 -3.10 -28.43 4.03
C THR A 110 -2.64 -28.98 5.39
N TYR A 111 -3.40 -29.92 5.96
CA TYR A 111 -3.01 -30.53 7.24
C TYR A 111 -1.66 -31.26 7.18
N GLN A 112 -1.29 -31.79 6.01
CA GLN A 112 0.02 -32.42 5.78
C GLN A 112 1.14 -31.38 5.86
N ARG A 113 0.98 -30.25 5.17
CA ARG A 113 1.97 -29.16 5.18
C ARG A 113 2.14 -28.54 6.58
N ILE A 114 1.05 -28.40 7.33
CA ILE A 114 1.09 -27.94 8.73
C ILE A 114 1.81 -28.98 9.62
N SER A 115 1.58 -30.27 9.38
CA SER A 115 2.24 -31.36 10.12
C SER A 115 3.74 -31.36 9.90
N GLU A 116 4.18 -31.21 8.65
CA GLU A 116 5.61 -31.10 8.30
C GLU A 116 6.26 -29.88 8.92
N GLN A 117 5.55 -28.74 8.91
CA GLN A 117 6.09 -27.47 9.39
C GLN A 117 6.16 -27.37 10.92
N LEU A 118 5.21 -27.97 11.65
CA LEU A 118 5.18 -27.93 13.12
C LEU A 118 5.72 -29.21 13.78
N GLY A 119 5.97 -30.28 13.02
CA GLY A 119 6.39 -31.58 13.56
C GLY A 119 5.31 -32.30 14.37
N ILE A 120 4.03 -31.97 14.14
CA ILE A 120 2.89 -32.49 14.93
C ILE A 120 2.06 -33.46 14.07
N SER A 121 1.46 -34.49 14.68
CA SER A 121 0.59 -35.41 13.95
C SER A 121 -0.64 -34.74 13.33
N VAL A 122 -0.96 -35.12 12.10
CA VAL A 122 -2.18 -34.68 11.38
C VAL A 122 -3.46 -34.90 12.20
N ARG A 123 -3.52 -36.00 12.95
CA ARG A 123 -4.69 -36.36 13.78
C ARG A 123 -4.91 -35.36 14.92
N TYR A 124 -3.83 -34.82 15.49
CA TYR A 124 -3.90 -33.77 16.51
C TYR A 124 -4.38 -32.45 15.90
N ILE A 125 -3.82 -32.05 14.76
CA ILE A 125 -4.21 -30.84 14.01
C ILE A 125 -5.71 -30.83 13.72
N GLN A 126 -6.24 -31.94 13.17
CA GLN A 126 -7.68 -32.09 12.89
C GLN A 126 -8.54 -31.93 14.15
N ARG A 127 -8.09 -32.49 15.29
CA ARG A 127 -8.80 -32.39 16.56
C ARG A 127 -8.85 -30.94 17.06
N VAL A 128 -7.75 -30.20 16.93
CA VAL A 128 -7.67 -28.78 17.28
C VAL A 128 -8.60 -27.96 16.39
N CYS A 129 -8.53 -28.10 15.07
CA CYS A 129 -9.42 -27.38 14.15
C CYS A 129 -10.91 -27.68 14.41
N LYS A 130 -11.25 -28.93 14.74
CA LYS A 130 -12.63 -29.31 15.09
C LYS A 130 -13.13 -28.65 16.38
N LYS A 131 -12.24 -28.44 17.36
CA LYS A 131 -12.57 -27.72 18.60
C LYS A 131 -12.75 -26.22 18.33
N LEU A 132 -11.89 -25.62 17.52
CA LEU A 132 -11.96 -24.19 17.16
C LEU A 132 -13.25 -23.84 16.42
N LYS A 133 -13.72 -24.71 15.50
CA LYS A 133 -15.01 -24.52 14.80
C LYS A 133 -16.26 -24.62 15.68
N LYS A 134 -16.14 -25.17 16.89
CA LYS A 134 -17.24 -25.32 17.85
C LYS A 134 -17.27 -24.21 18.91
N SER A 135 -16.23 -23.40 18.96
CA SER A 135 -16.15 -22.21 19.79
C SER A 135 -16.71 -21.01 19.05
#